data_AF-A0A1S0TK73-F1
#
_entry.id   AF-A0A1S0TK73-F1
#
_cell.length_a   1.000
_cell.length_b   1.000
_cell.length_c   1.000
_cell.angle_alpha   90.00
_cell.angle_beta   90.00
_cell.angle_gamma   90.00
#
_symmetry.space_group_name_H-M   'P 1'
#
loop_
_entity.id
_entity.type
_entity.pdbx_description
1 polymer ?
#
loop_
_entity_poly.entity_id
_entity_poly.type
_entity_poly.pdbx_seq_one_letter_code
_entity_poly.pdbx_strand_id
1 'polypeptide(L)'
;MEVKIQGSVSNVEKAKMEIKRFLREWLDADISQILILQPPNYQPGTLKALLAQNSYDLHSLEKQFGCGLHLDANIAKRELLFVGKQAQFQELLKMLRSISDSIQSGDSSVTTSGKIGVPECVVCLCAADLENYCLEACGHYACKSCLNMQFVITFQPV
;
A
#
# COMPACT_ATOMS: atom_id res chain seq x y z
N MET A 1 16.06 22.11 6.70
CA MET A 1 14.68 22.31 6.22
C MET A 1 13.88 22.91 7.35
N GLU A 2 13.17 24.02 7.11
CA GLU A 2 12.41 24.75 8.15
C GLU A 2 10.91 24.63 7.83
N VAL A 3 10.10 24.22 8.82
CA VAL A 3 8.63 24.12 8.68
C VAL A 3 8.00 25.31 9.39
N LYS A 4 7.25 26.13 8.65
CA LYS A 4 6.51 27.29 9.18
C LYS A 4 5.05 26.92 9.42
N ILE A 5 4.58 27.01 10.66
CA ILE A 5 3.21 26.67 11.07
C ILE A 5 2.50 27.97 11.43
N GLN A 6 1.32 28.20 10.86
CA GLN A 6 0.50 29.39 11.10
C GLN A 6 -0.90 28.98 11.55
N GLY A 7 -1.48 29.74 12.47
CA GLY A 7 -2.80 29.48 13.05
C GLY A 7 -2.94 30.13 14.41
N SER A 8 -4.02 29.79 15.13
CA SER A 8 -4.17 30.20 16.53
C SER A 8 -3.04 29.62 17.39
N VAL A 9 -2.67 30.33 18.46
CA VAL A 9 -1.60 29.89 19.37
C VAL A 9 -1.81 28.45 19.86
N SER A 10 -3.05 28.11 20.25
CA SER A 10 -3.41 26.76 20.69
C SER A 10 -3.18 25.70 19.60
N ASN A 11 -3.58 25.98 18.35
CA ASN A 11 -3.39 25.03 17.26
C ASN A 11 -1.92 24.90 16.86
N VAL A 12 -1.15 25.99 16.90
CA VAL A 12 0.28 25.98 16.62
C VAL A 12 1.03 25.12 17.66
N GLU A 13 0.72 25.27 18.95
CA GLU A 13 1.36 24.45 19.99
C GLU A 13 0.96 22.98 19.91
N LYS A 14 -0.31 22.67 19.60
CA LYS A 14 -0.75 21.30 19.31
C LYS A 14 0.01 20.72 18.12
N ALA A 15 0.09 21.43 17.00
CA ALA A 15 0.81 20.99 15.81
C ALA A 15 2.30 20.73 16.12
N LYS A 16 2.96 21.61 16.87
CA LYS A 16 4.35 21.40 17.31
C LYS A 16 4.51 20.15 18.17
N MET A 17 3.59 19.87 19.09
CA MET A 17 3.62 18.67 19.91
C MET A 17 3.47 17.42 19.05
N GLU A 18 2.51 17.40 18.12
CA GLU A 18 2.29 16.28 17.20
C GLU A 18 3.50 16.04 16.29
N ILE A 19 4.09 17.09 15.72
CA ILE A 19 5.31 16.97 14.91
C ILE A 19 6.46 16.40 15.74
N LYS A 20 6.69 16.92 16.96
CA LYS A 20 7.74 16.40 17.85
C LYS A 20 7.49 14.93 18.22
N ARG A 21 6.23 14.54 18.42
CA ARG A 21 5.84 13.16 18.71
C ARG A 21 6.14 12.26 17.51
N PHE A 22 5.68 12.63 16.32
CA PHE A 22 5.95 11.92 15.08
C PHE A 22 7.46 11.75 14.81
N LEU A 23 8.24 12.83 14.98
CA LEU A 23 9.69 12.78 14.78
C LEU A 23 10.39 11.85 15.78
N ARG A 24 9.95 11.82 17.05
CA ARG A 24 10.50 10.88 18.03
C ARG A 24 10.16 9.44 17.67
N GLU A 25 8.91 9.17 17.30
CA GLU A 25 8.47 7.85 16.86
C GLU A 25 9.31 7.33 15.68
N TRP A 26 9.67 8.21 14.73
CA TRP A 26 10.58 7.90 13.63
C TRP A 26 12.04 7.69 14.05
N LEU A 27 12.56 8.51 14.96
CA LEU A 27 13.93 8.37 15.47
C LEU A 27 14.10 7.11 16.31
N ASP A 28 13.04 6.69 16.99
CA ASP A 28 13.00 5.48 17.80
C ASP A 28 12.72 4.23 16.95
N ALA A 29 12.55 4.34 15.63
CA ALA A 29 12.30 3.18 14.78
C ALA A 29 13.53 2.26 14.70
N ASP A 30 13.32 0.96 14.88
CA ASP A 30 14.40 -0.03 14.72
C ASP A 30 14.61 -0.37 13.23
N ILE A 31 13.55 -0.22 12.43
CA ILE A 31 13.52 -0.59 11.01
C ILE A 31 12.90 0.53 10.19
N SER A 32 13.53 0.80 9.05
CA SER A 32 12.98 1.58 7.95
C SER A 32 13.27 0.82 6.66
N GLN A 33 12.24 0.22 6.05
CA GLN A 33 12.40 -0.66 4.88
C GLN A 33 11.26 -0.53 3.90
N ILE A 34 11.59 -0.60 2.61
CA ILE A 34 10.61 -0.72 1.52
C ILE A 34 10.45 -2.20 1.16
N LEU A 35 9.21 -2.68 1.24
CA LEU A 35 8.80 -4.03 0.83
C LEU A 35 8.23 -3.97 -0.58
N ILE A 36 8.77 -4.78 -1.49
CA ILE A 36 8.26 -4.90 -2.87
C ILE A 36 7.26 -6.07 -2.90
N LEU A 37 5.98 -5.76 -2.98
CA LEU A 37 4.87 -6.71 -2.88
C LEU A 37 4.47 -7.28 -4.25
N GLN A 38 5.42 -7.95 -4.89
CA GLN A 38 5.22 -8.59 -6.21
C GLN A 38 6.01 -9.91 -6.32
N PRO A 39 5.80 -10.70 -7.39
CA PRO A 39 6.54 -11.95 -7.61
C PRO A 39 8.07 -11.73 -7.66
N PRO A 40 8.88 -12.71 -7.23
CA PRO A 40 8.47 -14.04 -6.75
C PRO A 40 8.11 -14.10 -5.26
N ASN A 41 8.28 -13.00 -4.51
CA ASN A 41 8.15 -13.00 -3.06
C ASN A 41 6.69 -12.98 -2.58
N TYR A 42 5.82 -12.36 -3.36
CA TYR A 42 4.38 -12.21 -3.09
C TYR A 42 3.57 -12.47 -4.35
N GLN A 43 2.32 -12.92 -4.18
CA GLN A 43 1.40 -13.13 -5.30
C GLN A 43 0.97 -11.80 -5.93
N PRO A 44 0.64 -11.78 -7.23
CA PRO A 44 -0.02 -10.64 -7.85
C PRO A 44 -1.27 -10.23 -7.06
N GLY A 45 -1.43 -8.94 -6.81
CA GLY A 45 -2.56 -8.41 -6.06
C GLY A 45 -2.38 -8.33 -4.54
N THR A 46 -1.25 -8.75 -3.95
CA THR A 46 -1.03 -8.66 -2.49
C THR A 46 -1.21 -7.25 -1.95
N LEU A 47 -0.57 -6.22 -2.54
CA LEU A 47 -0.76 -4.84 -2.09
C LEU A 47 -2.22 -4.38 -2.23
N LYS A 48 -2.88 -4.76 -3.33
CA LYS A 48 -4.30 -4.42 -3.55
C LYS A 48 -5.18 -5.03 -2.48
N ALA A 49 -4.96 -6.30 -2.13
CA ALA A 49 -5.71 -7.01 -1.11
C ALA A 49 -5.49 -6.41 0.28
N LEU A 50 -4.23 -6.07 0.63
CA LEU A 50 -3.90 -5.37 1.87
C LEU A 50 -4.67 -4.06 2.01
N LEU A 51 -4.64 -3.23 0.97
CA LEU A 51 -5.34 -1.95 0.99
C LEU A 51 -6.86 -2.15 1.06
N ALA A 52 -7.41 -3.08 0.29
CA ALA A 52 -8.85 -3.35 0.29
C ALA A 52 -9.37 -3.85 1.65
N GLN A 53 -8.61 -4.70 2.36
CA GLN A 53 -8.95 -5.18 3.70
C GLN A 53 -8.98 -4.04 4.75
N ASN A 54 -8.27 -2.95 4.49
CA ASN A 54 -8.16 -1.81 5.39
C ASN A 54 -8.87 -0.56 4.84
N SER A 55 -9.90 -0.74 4.01
CA SER A 55 -10.70 0.35 3.41
C SER A 55 -9.87 1.40 2.65
N TYR A 56 -8.73 0.98 2.09
CA TYR A 56 -7.74 1.83 1.42
C TYR A 56 -7.11 2.89 2.33
N ASP A 57 -7.21 2.72 3.64
CA ASP A 57 -6.64 3.59 4.66
C ASP A 57 -5.52 2.88 5.43
N LEU A 58 -4.27 3.21 5.09
CA LEU A 58 -3.11 2.69 5.80
C LEU A 58 -3.04 3.22 7.24
N HIS A 59 -3.58 4.40 7.54
CA HIS A 59 -3.54 4.92 8.89
C HIS A 59 -4.39 4.09 9.86
N SER A 60 -5.53 3.57 9.38
CA SER A 60 -6.30 2.58 10.13
C SER A 60 -5.54 1.27 10.36
N LEU A 61 -4.72 0.85 9.41
CA LEU A 61 -3.84 -0.32 9.58
C LEU A 61 -2.72 -0.03 10.59
N GLU A 62 -2.10 1.15 10.56
CA GLU A 62 -1.09 1.56 11.54
C GLU A 62 -1.61 1.41 12.97
N LYS A 63 -2.85 1.85 13.21
CA LYS A 63 -3.51 1.74 14.53
C LYS A 63 -3.67 0.31 15.03
N GLN A 64 -3.76 -0.69 14.15
CA GLN A 64 -3.87 -2.09 14.54
C GLN A 64 -2.55 -2.63 15.12
N PHE A 65 -1.41 -2.10 14.66
CA PHE A 65 -0.07 -2.46 15.16
C PHE A 65 0.37 -1.62 16.39
N GLY A 66 -0.45 -0.66 16.81
CA GLY A 66 -0.16 0.25 17.92
C GLY A 66 0.61 1.51 17.51
N CYS A 67 1.14 2.23 18.50
CA CYS A 67 1.85 3.50 18.27
C CYS A 67 3.27 3.28 17.71
N GLY A 68 3.83 4.32 17.08
CA GLY A 68 5.23 4.35 16.67
C GLY A 68 5.55 3.58 15.39
N LEU A 69 4.55 3.31 14.58
CA LEU A 69 4.66 2.67 13.28
C LEU A 69 4.07 3.59 12.21
N HIS A 70 4.74 3.62 11.06
CA HIS A 70 4.29 4.34 9.88
C HIS A 70 4.32 3.44 8.65
N LEU A 71 3.26 3.51 7.85
CA LEU A 71 3.09 2.82 6.58
C LEU A 71 2.79 3.82 5.48
N ASP A 72 3.46 3.66 4.34
CA ASP A 72 3.15 4.37 3.11
C ASP A 72 3.22 3.41 1.92
N ALA A 73 2.38 3.61 0.90
CA ALA A 73 2.32 2.71 -0.24
C ALA A 73 2.51 3.47 -1.56
N ASN A 74 3.52 3.06 -2.32
CA ASN A 74 3.62 3.42 -3.72
C ASN A 74 2.97 2.34 -4.58
N ILE A 75 1.68 2.55 -4.88
CA ILE A 75 0.85 1.59 -5.60
C ILE A 75 1.36 1.33 -7.01
N ALA A 76 1.87 2.36 -7.70
CA ALA A 76 2.40 2.23 -9.05
C ALA A 76 3.63 1.29 -9.09
N LYS A 77 4.44 1.30 -8.03
CA LYS A 77 5.62 0.45 -7.89
C LYS A 77 5.38 -0.82 -7.08
N ARG A 78 4.18 -1.01 -6.52
CA ARG A 78 3.83 -2.10 -5.59
C ARG A 78 4.74 -2.14 -4.36
N GLU A 79 5.16 -0.97 -3.91
CA GLU A 79 6.05 -0.82 -2.76
C GLU A 79 5.23 -0.43 -1.52
N LEU A 80 5.57 -1.02 -0.37
CA LEU A 80 5.06 -0.64 0.95
C LEU A 80 6.27 -0.23 1.81
N LEU A 81 6.35 1.05 2.14
CA LEU A 81 7.29 1.56 3.15
C LEU A 81 6.78 1.17 4.54
N PHE A 82 7.69 0.65 5.35
CA PHE A 82 7.52 0.43 6.77
C PHE A 82 8.57 1.21 7.55
N VAL A 83 8.13 1.93 8.58
CA VAL A 83 9.02 2.51 9.60
C VAL A 83 8.45 2.18 10.97
N GLY A 84 9.23 1.55 11.86
CA GLY A 84 8.76 1.19 13.19
C GLY A 84 9.63 0.17 13.92
N LYS A 85 9.05 -0.52 14.91
CA LYS A 85 9.76 -1.50 15.74
C LYS A 85 9.90 -2.86 15.07
N GLN A 86 10.97 -3.60 15.43
CA GLN A 86 11.24 -4.92 14.86
C GLN A 86 10.09 -5.91 15.06
N ALA A 87 9.41 -5.87 16.21
CA ALA A 87 8.27 -6.74 16.51
C ALA A 87 7.08 -6.48 15.56
N GLN A 88 6.72 -5.21 15.38
CA GLN A 88 5.66 -4.78 14.47
C GLN A 88 5.97 -5.17 13.02
N PHE A 89 7.25 -5.08 12.62
CA PHE A 89 7.68 -5.51 11.29
C PHE A 89 7.46 -7.01 11.06
N GLN A 90 7.80 -7.84 12.05
CA GLN A 90 7.56 -9.29 11.95
C GLN A 90 6.08 -9.63 11.87
N GLU A 91 5.23 -8.89 12.58
CA GLU A 91 3.77 -9.03 12.48
C GLU A 91 3.26 -8.63 11.09
N LEU A 92 3.75 -7.50 10.54
CA LEU A 92 3.42 -7.09 9.18
C LEU A 92 3.83 -8.16 8.15
N LEU A 93 5.04 -8.72 8.26
CA LEU A 93 5.49 -9.77 7.35
C LEU A 93 4.59 -11.01 7.38
N LYS A 94 4.12 -11.42 8.57
CA LYS A 94 3.17 -12.52 8.73
C LYS A 94 1.83 -12.20 8.08
N MET A 95 1.32 -10.99 8.28
CA MET A 95 0.07 -10.52 7.66
C MET A 95 0.19 -10.52 6.13
N LEU A 96 1.27 -9.96 5.58
CA LEU A 96 1.51 -9.91 4.13
C LEU A 96 1.63 -11.31 3.52
N ARG A 97 2.30 -12.24 4.21
CA ARG A 97 2.37 -13.65 3.79
C ARG A 97 0.98 -14.29 3.77
N SER A 98 0.22 -14.14 4.86
CA SER A 98 -1.16 -14.64 4.95
C SER A 98 -2.04 -14.10 3.83
N ILE A 99 -1.97 -12.80 3.54
CA ILE A 99 -2.70 -12.18 2.42
C ILE A 99 -2.25 -12.79 1.09
N SER A 100 -0.94 -12.84 0.84
CA SER A 100 -0.37 -13.41 -0.38
C SER A 100 -0.79 -14.86 -0.60
N ASP A 101 -0.76 -15.69 0.44
CA ASP A 101 -1.12 -17.11 0.36
C ASP A 101 -2.64 -17.31 0.21
N SER A 102 -3.45 -16.38 0.73
CA SER A 102 -4.91 -16.38 0.59
C SER A 102 -5.41 -15.96 -0.80
N ILE A 103 -4.57 -15.27 -1.58
CA ILE A 103 -4.81 -15.00 -2.99
C ILE A 103 -4.62 -16.35 -3.69
N GLN A 104 -5.69 -17.15 -3.66
CA GLN A 104 -5.74 -18.41 -4.38
C GLN A 104 -5.27 -18.14 -5.80
N SER A 105 -4.31 -18.93 -6.25
CA SER A 105 -3.98 -19.09 -7.65
C SER A 105 -5.27 -19.44 -8.38
N GLY A 106 -5.95 -18.44 -8.94
CA GLY A 106 -7.04 -18.68 -9.88
C GLY A 106 -6.49 -19.61 -10.95
N ASP A 107 -6.98 -20.85 -10.95
CA ASP A 107 -6.51 -21.96 -11.77
C ASP A 107 -5.01 -22.25 -11.66
N SER A 108 -4.61 -22.94 -10.59
CA SER A 108 -3.41 -23.79 -10.59
C SER A 108 -3.57 -24.99 -11.54
N SER A 109 -3.73 -24.68 -12.82
CA SER A 109 -3.51 -25.58 -13.95
C SER A 109 -2.88 -24.85 -15.15
N VAL A 110 -2.24 -23.69 -14.98
CA VAL A 110 -1.38 -23.15 -16.04
C VAL A 110 -0.14 -22.48 -15.43
N THR A 111 0.93 -23.25 -15.44
CA THR A 111 2.33 -22.81 -15.50
C THR A 111 2.51 -21.42 -16.13
N THR A 112 3.16 -20.49 -15.41
CA THR A 112 4.23 -19.60 -15.92
C THR A 112 4.06 -18.82 -17.24
N SER A 113 2.83 -18.63 -17.68
CA SER A 113 2.49 -17.70 -18.76
C SER A 113 1.05 -17.29 -18.51
N GLY A 114 0.76 -15.99 -18.42
CA GLY A 114 -0.62 -15.51 -18.48
C GLY A 114 -1.36 -16.27 -19.58
N LYS A 115 -2.61 -16.69 -19.31
CA LYS A 115 -3.49 -17.31 -20.33
C LYS A 115 -3.26 -16.53 -21.62
N ILE A 116 -2.62 -17.14 -22.63
CA ILE A 116 -2.07 -16.42 -23.78
C ILE A 116 -3.17 -15.53 -24.35
N GLY A 117 -2.99 -14.20 -24.24
CA GLY A 117 -3.96 -13.21 -24.71
C GLY A 117 -4.80 -12.49 -23.64
N VAL A 118 -4.70 -12.83 -22.34
CA VAL A 118 -5.32 -12.03 -21.27
C VAL A 118 -4.31 -11.01 -20.76
N PRO A 119 -4.56 -9.69 -20.91
CA PRO A 119 -3.65 -8.66 -20.45
C PRO A 119 -3.60 -8.61 -18.92
N GLU A 120 -2.45 -8.22 -18.37
CA GLU A 120 -2.29 -7.99 -16.93
C GLU A 120 -2.64 -6.56 -16.55
N CYS A 121 -3.18 -6.38 -15.35
CA CYS A 121 -3.38 -5.08 -14.75
C CYS A 121 -2.02 -4.46 -14.39
N VAL A 122 -1.70 -3.28 -14.95
CA VAL A 122 -0.43 -2.58 -14.71
C VAL A 122 -0.20 -2.20 -13.23
N VAL A 123 -1.28 -2.13 -12.44
CA VAL A 123 -1.22 -1.79 -11.01
C VAL A 123 -0.97 -3.03 -10.16
N CYS A 124 -1.85 -4.04 -10.24
CA CYS A 124 -1.85 -5.17 -9.32
C CYS A 124 -1.27 -6.46 -9.90
N LEU A 125 -0.93 -6.49 -11.19
CA LEU A 125 -0.43 -7.66 -11.93
C LEU A 125 -1.40 -8.85 -11.97
N CYS A 126 -2.65 -8.68 -11.53
CA CYS A 126 -3.69 -9.68 -11.73
C CYS A 126 -4.13 -9.66 -13.20
N ALA A 127 -4.67 -10.78 -13.69
CA ALA A 127 -5.35 -10.82 -14.98
C ALA A 127 -6.43 -9.72 -15.05
N ALA A 128 -6.34 -8.84 -16.06
CA ALA A 128 -7.34 -7.84 -16.30
C ALA A 128 -8.50 -8.48 -17.09
N ASP A 129 -9.73 -8.22 -16.67
CA ASP A 129 -10.91 -8.54 -17.48
C ASP A 129 -10.78 -7.83 -18.84
N LEU A 130 -11.11 -8.52 -19.93
CA LEU A 130 -11.06 -7.95 -21.29
C LEU A 130 -12.16 -6.90 -21.51
N GLU A 131 -13.18 -6.88 -20.65
CA GLU A 131 -14.16 -5.78 -20.58
C GLU A 131 -13.61 -4.54 -19.83
N ASN A 132 -12.43 -4.61 -19.20
CA ASN A 132 -11.84 -3.48 -18.48
C ASN A 132 -11.07 -2.51 -19.38
N TYR A 133 -11.12 -1.26 -18.94
CA TYR A 133 -10.47 -0.06 -19.49
C TYR A 133 -9.01 -0.30 -19.91
N CYS A 134 -8.79 -0.45 -21.21
CA CYS A 134 -7.51 -0.14 -21.82
C CYS A 134 -7.29 1.37 -21.74
N LEU A 135 -6.18 1.80 -21.16
CA LEU A 135 -5.81 3.20 -21.11
C LEU A 135 -5.38 3.64 -22.52
N GLU A 136 -6.29 4.30 -23.25
CA GLU A 136 -6.10 4.67 -24.67
C GLU A 136 -4.76 5.35 -24.97
N ALA A 137 -4.26 6.17 -24.05
CA ALA A 137 -3.01 6.91 -24.21
C ALA A 137 -1.75 6.05 -24.19
N CYS A 138 -1.77 4.87 -23.55
CA CYS A 138 -0.57 4.04 -23.37
C CYS A 138 -0.78 2.54 -23.59
N GLY A 139 -2.01 2.11 -23.93
CA GLY A 139 -2.34 0.71 -24.23
C GLY A 139 -2.29 -0.25 -23.03
N HIS A 140 -2.04 0.24 -21.82
CA HIS A 140 -1.99 -0.58 -20.61
C HIS A 140 -3.39 -0.90 -20.11
N TYR A 141 -3.57 -2.11 -19.61
CA TYR A 141 -4.82 -2.54 -19.00
C TYR A 141 -4.76 -2.33 -17.49
N ALA A 142 -5.92 -2.02 -16.90
CA ALA A 142 -6.06 -1.93 -15.46
C ALA A 142 -7.42 -2.45 -15.01
N CYS A 143 -7.46 -3.13 -13.86
CA CYS A 143 -8.74 -3.47 -13.23
C CYS A 143 -9.50 -2.19 -12.88
N LYS A 144 -10.82 -2.15 -13.09
CA LYS A 144 -11.69 -1.04 -12.66
C LYS A 144 -11.47 -0.64 -11.19
N SER A 145 -11.34 -1.63 -10.30
CA SER A 145 -11.05 -1.38 -8.88
C SER A 145 -9.69 -0.71 -8.65
N CYS A 146 -8.66 -1.06 -9.43
CA CYS A 146 -7.35 -0.42 -9.33
C CYS A 146 -7.37 1.02 -9.84
N LEU A 147 -8.13 1.30 -10.91
CA LEU A 147 -8.33 2.68 -11.39
C LEU A 147 -9.10 3.51 -10.36
N ASN A 148 -10.20 2.98 -9.82
CA ASN A 148 -10.99 3.68 -8.79
C ASN A 148 -10.17 3.97 -7.53
N MET A 149 -9.28 3.06 -7.13
CA MET A 149 -8.38 3.30 -6.01
C MET A 149 -7.47 4.51 -6.26
N GLN A 150 -6.95 4.71 -7.48
CA GLN A 150 -6.17 5.90 -7.80
C GLN A 150 -6.99 7.18 -7.62
N PHE A 151 -8.28 7.16 -7.97
CA PHE A 151 -9.16 8.30 -7.75
C PHE A 151 -9.42 8.57 -6.26
N VAL A 152 -9.71 7.54 -5.48
CA VAL A 152 -9.97 7.67 -4.04
C VAL A 152 -8.75 8.26 -3.32
N ILE A 153 -7.55 7.72 -3.60
CA ILE A 153 -6.32 8.17 -2.95
C ILE A 153 -5.91 9.58 -3.39
N THR A 154 -6.16 9.95 -4.65
CA THR A 154 -5.76 11.26 -5.18
C THR A 154 -6.76 12.37 -4.81
N PHE A 155 -8.05 12.05 -4.67
CA PHE A 155 -9.12 13.06 -4.61
C PHE A 155 -9.99 13.02 -3.34
N GLN A 156 -9.76 12.12 -2.38
CA GLN A 156 -10.40 12.28 -1.06
C GLN A 156 -9.63 13.30 -0.20
N PRO A 157 -10.30 14.35 0.31
CA PRO A 157 -9.70 15.27 1.27
C PRO A 157 -9.44 14.54 2.59
N VAL A 158 -8.22 14.67 3.10
CA VAL A 158 -7.82 14.28 4.46
C VAL A 158 -8.42 15.26 5.47
#